data_AF-A0A5R8WXR0-F1
#
_entry.id   AF-A0A5R8WXR0-F1
#
_cell.length_a   1.000
_cell.length_b   1.000
_cell.length_c   1.000
_cell.angle_alpha   90.00
_cell.angle_beta   90.00
_cell.angle_gamma   90.00
#
_symmetry.space_group_name_H-M   'P 1'
#
loop_
_entity.id
_entity.type
_entity.pdbx_description
1 polymer ?
#
loop_
_entity_poly.entity_id
_entity_poly.type
_entity_poly.pdbx_seq_one_letter_code
_entity_poly.pdbx_strand_id
1 'polypeptide(L)'
;MRLTIALCLLPLLGAAQTKPVLGANDNPVLTAPEVRFLDSLLRDQRQEFTFAEKRIAFSSGSGGTVIESKSRAFQHILPWTTKGQQPAVRLVPLTAAEKQASGGYDALVVTWAKVFDEKRKQRVLRALGNGMRAGLVP
;
A
#
# COMPACT_ATOMS: atom_id res chain seq x y z
N MET A 1 57.54 -15.54 -30.24
CA MET A 1 56.38 -16.23 -29.62
C MET A 1 56.17 -15.68 -28.23
N ARG A 2 54.90 -15.61 -27.80
CA ARG A 2 54.34 -15.22 -26.48
C ARG A 2 53.67 -13.83 -26.47
N LEU A 3 52.40 -13.82 -26.89
CA LEU A 3 51.45 -12.77 -26.53
C LEU A 3 50.53 -13.36 -25.46
N THR A 4 50.71 -12.92 -24.22
CA THR A 4 49.96 -13.36 -23.05
C THR A 4 48.58 -12.69 -23.09
N ILE A 5 47.52 -13.46 -23.35
CA ILE A 5 46.13 -12.96 -23.28
C ILE A 5 45.76 -12.86 -21.80
N ALA A 6 45.67 -11.63 -21.30
CA ALA A 6 45.14 -11.35 -19.97
C ALA A 6 43.61 -11.56 -20.00
N LEU A 7 43.19 -12.72 -19.51
CA LEU A 7 41.78 -13.05 -19.23
C LEU A 7 41.31 -12.19 -18.04
N CYS A 8 40.76 -11.01 -18.32
CA CYS A 8 40.03 -10.22 -17.33
C CYS A 8 38.75 -10.97 -16.93
N LEU A 9 38.84 -11.78 -15.88
CA LEU A 9 37.71 -12.23 -15.09
C LEU A 9 37.02 -11.01 -14.45
N LEU A 10 35.96 -10.50 -15.07
CA LEU A 10 35.03 -9.61 -14.40
C LEU A 10 34.25 -10.43 -13.37
N PRO A 11 34.30 -10.08 -12.07
CA PRO A 11 33.37 -10.66 -11.11
C PRO A 11 31.98 -10.13 -11.44
N LEU A 12 31.09 -11.03 -11.88
CA LEU A 12 29.65 -10.80 -11.82
C LEU A 12 29.28 -10.57 -10.34
N LEU A 13 29.21 -9.30 -9.92
CA LEU A 13 28.45 -8.93 -8.74
C LEU A 13 26.97 -9.19 -9.07
N GLY A 14 26.55 -10.43 -8.86
CA GLY A 14 25.15 -10.77 -8.76
C GLY A 14 24.60 -10.05 -7.54
N ALA A 15 23.97 -8.89 -7.76
CA ALA A 15 23.09 -8.32 -6.75
C ALA A 15 21.97 -9.34 -6.52
N ALA A 16 22.08 -10.13 -5.46
CA ALA A 16 20.98 -10.90 -4.95
C ALA A 16 19.86 -9.90 -4.65
N GLN A 17 18.88 -9.80 -5.55
CA GLN A 17 17.74 -8.93 -5.34
C GLN A 17 16.91 -9.53 -4.20
N THR A 18 17.23 -9.14 -2.96
CA THR A 18 16.36 -9.38 -1.83
C THR A 18 15.00 -8.79 -2.20
N LYS A 19 13.98 -9.64 -2.30
CA LYS A 19 12.63 -9.18 -2.59
C LYS A 19 12.29 -8.06 -1.61
N PRO A 20 11.75 -6.92 -2.10
CA PRO A 20 11.39 -5.84 -1.20
C PRO A 20 10.37 -6.34 -0.16
N VAL A 21 10.64 -6.09 1.12
CA VAL A 21 9.72 -6.45 2.20
C VAL A 21 8.56 -5.46 2.20
N LEU A 22 7.39 -5.91 1.77
CA LEU A 22 6.16 -5.12 1.73
C LEU A 22 5.39 -5.31 3.04
N GLY A 23 4.86 -4.22 3.63
CA GLY A 23 4.12 -4.29 4.89
C GLY A 23 5.02 -4.55 6.10
N ALA A 24 6.29 -4.12 6.06
CA ALA A 24 7.28 -4.37 7.11
C ALA A 24 6.99 -3.62 8.43
N ASN A 25 6.19 -2.56 8.37
CA ASN A 25 5.79 -1.74 9.52
C ASN A 25 4.36 -1.21 9.30
N ASP A 26 3.84 -0.51 10.30
CA ASP A 26 2.50 0.09 10.28
C ASP A 26 2.51 1.62 10.13
N ASN A 27 3.61 2.19 9.62
CA ASN A 27 3.65 3.61 9.29
C ASN A 27 2.65 3.90 8.15
N PRO A 28 1.75 4.89 8.32
CA PRO A 28 0.76 5.24 7.29
C PRO A 28 1.39 5.80 6.01
N VAL A 29 2.62 6.33 6.07
CA VAL A 29 3.38 6.71 4.88
C VAL A 29 4.05 5.46 4.30
N LEU A 30 3.84 5.26 3.00
CA LEU A 30 4.33 4.08 2.29
C LEU A 30 5.81 4.22 1.94
N THR A 31 6.52 3.10 2.03
CA THR A 31 7.91 3.00 1.54
C THR A 31 7.95 2.98 0.02
N ALA A 32 9.08 3.34 -0.59
CA ALA A 32 9.20 3.35 -2.06
C ALA A 32 8.83 2.00 -2.73
N PRO A 33 9.16 0.81 -2.17
CA PRO A 33 8.68 -0.45 -2.72
C PRO A 33 7.17 -0.64 -2.61
N GLU A 34 6.56 -0.23 -1.49
CA GLU A 34 5.10 -0.30 -1.28
C GLU A 34 4.36 0.62 -2.24
N VAL A 35 4.87 1.85 -2.45
CA VAL A 35 4.36 2.80 -3.45
C VAL A 35 4.38 2.17 -4.84
N ARG A 36 5.53 1.66 -5.29
CA ARG A 36 5.65 1.02 -6.61
C ARG A 36 4.69 -0.16 -6.76
N PHE A 37 4.55 -0.98 -5.71
CA PHE A 37 3.65 -2.11 -5.73
C PHE A 37 2.19 -1.68 -5.87
N LEU A 38 1.71 -0.72 -5.06
CA LEU A 38 0.31 -0.27 -5.11
C LEU A 38 0.01 0.56 -6.36
N ASP A 39 0.94 1.40 -6.81
CA ASP A 39 0.81 2.15 -8.08
C ASP A 39 0.68 1.19 -9.28
N SER A 40 1.38 0.06 -9.24
CA SER A 40 1.27 -1.00 -10.26
C SER A 40 -0.03 -1.80 -10.12
N LEU A 41 -0.39 -2.20 -8.89
CA LEU A 41 -1.57 -3.02 -8.63
C LEU A 41 -2.87 -2.30 -8.97
N LEU A 42 -2.91 -0.99 -8.71
CA LEU A 42 -4.10 -0.14 -8.85
C LEU A 42 -3.97 0.83 -10.02
N ARG A 43 -3.09 0.53 -10.99
CA ARG A 43 -2.80 1.37 -12.16
C ARG A 43 -4.07 1.82 -12.88
N ASP A 44 -5.02 0.92 -13.06
CA ASP A 44 -6.25 1.19 -13.80
C ASP A 44 -7.28 2.00 -12.97
N GLN A 45 -7.13 2.02 -11.64
CA GLN A 45 -8.04 2.74 -10.74
C GLN A 45 -7.51 4.11 -10.34
N ARG A 46 -6.18 4.30 -10.32
CA ARG A 46 -5.56 5.48 -9.69
C ARG A 46 -5.59 6.73 -10.54
N GLN A 47 -5.80 6.63 -11.86
CA GLN A 47 -5.67 7.77 -12.79
C GLN A 47 -4.34 8.52 -12.53
N GLU A 48 -4.41 9.77 -12.08
CA GLU A 48 -3.25 10.62 -11.76
C GLU A 48 -2.79 10.51 -10.30
N PHE A 49 -3.55 9.83 -9.43
CA PHE A 49 -3.18 9.67 -8.02
C PHE A 49 -1.91 8.81 -7.90
N THR A 50 -0.95 9.30 -7.09
CA THR A 50 0.24 8.54 -6.69
C THR A 50 0.25 8.34 -5.18
N PHE A 51 0.72 7.17 -4.77
CA PHE A 51 0.91 6.80 -3.38
C PHE A 51 2.16 7.45 -2.73
N ALA A 52 3.04 8.06 -3.52
CA ALA A 52 4.27 8.68 -3.03
C ALA A 52 3.98 9.80 -2.03
N GLU A 53 4.64 9.74 -0.85
CA GLU A 53 4.54 10.74 0.22
C GLU A 53 3.12 10.93 0.79
N LYS A 54 2.21 10.00 0.50
CA LYS A 54 0.82 10.03 0.99
C LYS A 54 0.65 9.20 2.25
N ARG A 55 -0.21 9.67 3.15
CA ARG A 55 -0.68 8.89 4.30
C ARG A 55 -1.86 8.04 3.87
N ILE A 56 -1.70 6.72 3.92
CA ILE A 56 -2.68 5.76 3.43
C ILE A 56 -3.24 4.98 4.61
N ALA A 57 -4.57 4.96 4.71
CA ALA A 57 -5.28 4.10 5.65
C ALA A 57 -5.78 2.85 4.92
N PHE A 58 -5.75 1.72 5.62
CA PHE A 58 -6.22 0.45 5.10
C PHE A 58 -7.50 0.04 5.82
N SER A 59 -8.48 -0.45 5.06
CA SER A 59 -9.68 -1.03 5.63
C SER A 59 -10.10 -2.30 4.91
N SER A 60 -10.81 -3.17 5.61
CA SER A 60 -11.19 -4.49 5.12
C SER A 60 -12.59 -4.94 5.54
N GLY A 61 -12.92 -6.17 5.17
CA GLY A 61 -14.19 -6.85 5.46
C GLY A 61 -15.26 -6.59 4.39
N SER A 62 -16.36 -7.34 4.46
CA SER A 62 -17.43 -7.30 3.45
C SER A 62 -18.00 -5.90 3.19
N GLY A 63 -18.02 -5.05 4.21
CA GLY A 63 -18.41 -3.65 4.13
C GLY A 63 -17.26 -2.63 4.07
N GLY A 64 -16.00 -3.07 4.07
CA GLY A 64 -14.82 -2.18 4.05
C GLY A 64 -14.68 -1.27 5.28
N THR A 65 -15.31 -1.61 6.41
CA THR A 65 -15.36 -0.73 7.61
C THR A 65 -14.40 -1.12 8.71
N VAL A 66 -13.69 -2.23 8.58
CA VAL A 66 -12.71 -2.69 9.57
C VAL A 66 -11.39 -1.99 9.26
N ILE A 67 -10.94 -1.06 10.09
CA ILE A 67 -9.61 -0.45 9.93
C ILE A 67 -8.57 -1.51 10.30
N GLU A 68 -7.55 -1.64 9.46
CA GLU A 68 -6.47 -2.60 9.70
C GLU A 68 -5.10 -1.94 9.53
N SER A 69 -4.10 -2.59 10.11
CA SER A 69 -2.72 -2.16 9.99
C SER A 69 -2.20 -2.39 8.56
N LYS A 70 -1.21 -1.60 8.15
CA LYS A 70 -0.59 -1.74 6.82
C LYS A 70 -0.03 -3.15 6.64
N SER A 71 0.69 -3.66 7.64
CA SER A 71 1.23 -5.02 7.63
C SER A 71 0.16 -6.08 7.36
N ARG A 72 -0.99 -6.00 8.04
CA ARG A 72 -2.12 -6.90 7.86
C ARG A 72 -2.75 -6.77 6.47
N ALA A 73 -2.91 -5.56 5.96
CA ALA A 73 -3.41 -5.34 4.60
C ALA A 73 -2.51 -6.00 3.56
N PHE A 74 -1.18 -5.84 3.66
CA PHE A 74 -0.25 -6.50 2.75
C PHE A 74 -0.29 -8.03 2.88
N GLN A 75 -0.45 -8.59 4.09
CA GLN A 75 -0.65 -10.03 4.28
C GLN A 75 -1.91 -10.54 3.55
N HIS A 76 -2.97 -9.73 3.44
CA HIS A 76 -4.17 -10.08 2.68
C HIS A 76 -3.98 -9.95 1.17
N ILE A 77 -3.19 -8.98 0.70
CA ILE A 77 -3.03 -8.67 -0.73
C ILE A 77 -2.01 -9.59 -1.41
N LEU A 78 -0.86 -9.84 -0.77
CA LEU A 78 0.28 -10.53 -1.37
C LEU A 78 -0.01 -11.97 -1.85
N PRO A 79 -0.77 -12.82 -1.12
CA PRO A 79 -1.04 -14.18 -1.55
C PRO A 79 -1.76 -14.26 -2.90
N TRP A 80 -2.65 -13.32 -3.21
CA TRP A 80 -3.36 -13.27 -4.50
C TRP A 80 -2.42 -12.89 -5.63
N THR A 81 -1.63 -11.83 -5.43
CA THR A 81 -0.68 -11.36 -6.45
C THR A 81 0.41 -12.40 -6.74
N THR A 82 0.85 -13.15 -5.73
CA THR A 82 1.82 -14.25 -5.89
C THR A 82 1.25 -15.41 -6.70
N LYS A 83 -0.06 -15.61 -6.67
CA LYS A 83 -0.78 -16.61 -7.49
C LYS A 83 -1.15 -16.07 -8.88
N GLY A 84 -0.71 -14.86 -9.24
CA GLY A 84 -1.08 -14.20 -10.49
C GLY A 84 -2.56 -13.77 -10.56
N GLN A 85 -3.24 -13.70 -9.41
CA GLN A 85 -4.64 -13.32 -9.31
C GLN A 85 -4.78 -11.87 -8.85
N GLN A 86 -5.85 -11.21 -9.30
CA GLN A 86 -6.15 -9.84 -8.90
C GLN A 86 -6.89 -9.84 -7.55
N PRO A 87 -6.31 -9.29 -6.48
CA PRO A 87 -7.00 -9.16 -5.20
C PRO A 87 -8.13 -8.13 -5.31
N ALA A 88 -9.20 -8.34 -4.54
CA ALA A 88 -10.28 -7.37 -4.40
C ALA A 88 -9.79 -6.15 -3.57
N VAL A 89 -9.17 -5.19 -4.26
CA VAL A 89 -8.60 -3.97 -3.68
C VAL A 89 -9.14 -2.77 -4.44
N ARG A 90 -9.51 -1.73 -3.69
CA ARG A 90 -10.00 -0.47 -4.24
C ARG A 90 -9.25 0.72 -3.64
N LEU A 91 -8.84 1.64 -4.50
CA LEU A 91 -8.36 2.97 -4.09
C LEU A 91 -9.54 3.93 -3.94
N VAL A 92 -9.58 4.67 -2.84
CA VAL A 92 -10.53 5.77 -2.61
C VAL A 92 -9.74 6.99 -2.18
N PRO A 93 -9.40 7.91 -3.10
CA PRO A 93 -8.79 9.19 -2.77
C PRO A 93 -9.73 10.01 -1.88
N LEU A 94 -9.17 10.72 -0.91
CA LEU A 94 -9.93 11.57 0.00
C LEU A 94 -9.89 13.03 -0.45
N THR A 95 -11.02 13.71 -0.29
CA THR A 95 -11.08 15.16 -0.45
C THR A 95 -10.32 15.86 0.68
N ALA A 96 -10.03 17.16 0.52
CA ALA A 96 -9.39 17.95 1.56
C ALA A 96 -10.15 17.91 2.90
N ALA A 97 -11.49 17.99 2.86
CA ALA A 97 -12.34 17.92 4.04
C ALA A 97 -12.26 16.53 4.71
N GLU A 98 -12.25 15.46 3.93
CA GLU A 98 -12.15 14.08 4.43
C GLU A 98 -10.76 13.76 5.00
N LYS A 99 -9.71 14.30 4.38
CA LYS A 99 -8.35 14.23 4.89
C LYS A 99 -8.27 14.89 6.27
N GLN A 100 -8.85 16.07 6.43
CA GLN A 100 -8.89 16.73 7.73
C GLN A 100 -9.70 15.91 8.76
N ALA A 101 -10.87 15.40 8.37
CA ALA A 101 -11.75 14.62 9.26
C ALA A 101 -11.13 13.30 9.73
N SER A 102 -10.29 12.67 8.89
CA SER A 102 -9.63 11.40 9.18
C SER A 102 -8.33 11.53 9.98
N GLY A 103 -7.87 12.76 10.29
CA GLY A 103 -6.59 12.98 10.97
C GLY A 103 -5.38 13.03 10.03
N GLY A 104 -5.62 13.33 8.76
CA GLY A 104 -4.59 13.66 7.78
C GLY A 104 -4.30 12.59 6.72
N TYR A 105 -5.16 11.58 6.55
CA TYR A 105 -4.99 10.57 5.49
C TYR A 105 -5.38 11.12 4.12
N ASP A 106 -4.62 10.74 3.09
CA ASP A 106 -4.82 11.18 1.71
C ASP A 106 -5.73 10.23 0.92
N ALA A 107 -5.73 8.93 1.27
CA ALA A 107 -6.54 7.93 0.61
C ALA A 107 -6.83 6.73 1.52
N LEU A 108 -7.87 5.98 1.15
CA LEU A 108 -8.16 4.65 1.67
C LEU A 108 -7.80 3.59 0.63
N VAL A 109 -7.18 2.52 1.09
CA VAL A 109 -7.07 1.27 0.34
C VAL A 109 -8.00 0.26 1.01
N VAL A 110 -9.08 -0.06 0.31
CA VAL A 110 -10.13 -0.94 0.82
C VAL A 110 -9.96 -2.33 0.23
N THR A 111 -9.77 -3.34 1.10
CA THR A 111 -9.59 -4.74 0.73
C THR A 111 -10.87 -5.54 1.02
N TRP A 112 -11.19 -6.53 0.19
CA TRP A 112 -12.23 -7.54 0.46
C TRP A 112 -13.66 -6.98 0.67
N ALA A 113 -13.90 -5.73 0.26
CA ALA A 113 -15.21 -5.10 0.35
C ALA A 113 -16.08 -5.48 -0.85
N LYS A 114 -17.25 -6.07 -0.57
CA LYS A 114 -18.31 -6.30 -1.56
C LYS A 114 -19.12 -5.03 -1.79
N VAL A 115 -19.34 -4.25 -0.72
CA VAL A 115 -20.10 -3.00 -0.76
C VAL A 115 -19.38 -1.94 0.08
N PHE A 116 -18.96 -0.85 -0.55
CA PHE A 116 -18.35 0.30 0.11
C PHE A 116 -19.00 1.57 -0.45
N ASP A 117 -19.96 2.11 0.30
CA ASP A 117 -20.72 3.31 -0.03
C ASP A 117 -20.28 4.49 0.84
N GLU A 118 -20.85 5.66 0.57
CA GLU A 118 -20.50 6.90 1.26
C GLU A 118 -20.73 6.80 2.77
N LYS A 119 -21.81 6.13 3.21
CA LYS A 119 -22.10 5.95 4.65
C LYS A 119 -21.00 5.16 5.34
N ARG A 120 -20.53 4.08 4.70
CA ARG A 120 -19.43 3.24 5.23
C ARG A 120 -18.10 3.99 5.19
N LYS A 121 -17.81 4.74 4.11
CA LYS A 121 -16.64 5.62 4.03
C LYS A 121 -16.62 6.61 5.20
N GLN A 122 -17.71 7.35 5.42
CA GLN A 122 -17.80 8.32 6.51
C GLN A 122 -17.69 7.68 7.90
N ARG A 123 -18.07 6.41 8.06
CA ARG A 123 -17.84 5.67 9.32
C ARG A 123 -16.36 5.40 9.55
N VAL A 124 -15.64 4.98 8.51
CA VAL A 124 -14.18 4.73 8.57
C VAL A 124 -13.44 6.03 8.87
N LEU A 125 -13.75 7.12 8.16
CA LEU A 125 -13.09 8.42 8.37
C LEU A 125 -13.27 8.94 9.79
N ARG A 126 -14.48 8.82 10.35
CA ARG A 126 -14.74 9.19 11.75
C ARG A 126 -13.96 8.33 12.74
N ALA A 127 -13.88 7.03 12.50
CA ALA A 127 -13.11 6.13 13.35
C ALA A 127 -11.60 6.43 13.30
N LEU A 128 -11.04 6.71 12.10
CA LEU A 128 -9.65 7.15 11.95
C LEU A 128 -9.38 8.47 12.68
N GLY A 129 -10.23 9.48 12.49
CA GLY A 129 -10.08 10.78 13.14
C GLY A 129 -10.16 10.70 14.67
N ASN A 130 -11.08 9.90 15.22
CA ASN A 130 -11.19 9.67 16.65
C ASN A 130 -9.99 8.88 17.19
N GLY A 131 -9.55 7.85 16.46
CA GLY A 131 -8.39 7.04 16.82
C GLY A 131 -7.09 7.83 16.86
N MET A 132 -6.86 8.70 15.87
CA MET A 132 -5.71 9.62 15.83
C MET A 132 -5.69 10.56 17.04
N ARG A 133 -6.85 11.14 17.41
CA ARG A 133 -6.97 12.02 18.58
C ARG A 133 -6.72 11.30 19.91
N ALA A 134 -7.08 10.01 19.96
CA ALA A 134 -6.87 9.16 21.13
C ALA A 134 -5.48 8.49 21.16
N GLY A 135 -4.64 8.67 20.13
CA GLY A 135 -3.34 8.00 20.00
C GLY A 135 -3.45 6.48 19.75
N LEU A 136 -4.60 6.00 19.26
CA LEU A 136 -4.90 4.58 19.06
C LEU A 136 -4.64 4.09 17.62
N VAL A 137 -4.34 5.01 16.71
CA VAL A 137 -4.08 4.72 15.29
C VAL A 137 -2.78 5.42 14.88
N PRO A 138 -1.87 4.73 14.17
CA PRO A 138 -0.59 5.30 13.72
C PRO A 138 -0.72 6.34 12.59
#